data_AF-A0A934TGA4-F1
#
_entry.id   AF-A0A934TGA4-F1
#
_cell.length_a   1.000
_cell.length_b   1.000
_cell.length_c   1.000
_cell.angle_alpha   90.00
_cell.angle_beta   90.00
_cell.angle_gamma   90.00
#
_symmetry.space_group_name_H-M   'P 1'
#
loop_
_entity.id
_entity.type
_entity.pdbx_description
1 polymer ?
#
loop_
_entity_poly.entity_id
_entity_poly.type
_entity_poly.pdbx_seq_one_letter_code
_entity_poly.pdbx_strand_id
1 'polypeptide(L)'
;MDTIIIAVTMSLTAITSLYWGSVLSIRLPEIDKRWDRKPFNCRPCFTFHLTWLLSVLTAAAYESLTILLIGVAMAFILFLIVKFIDNKKITK
;
A
#
# COMPACT_ATOMS: atom_id res chain seq x y z
N MET A 1 -16.76 -16.99 2.68
CA MET A 1 -16.77 -15.52 2.66
C MET A 1 -17.18 -15.09 1.26
N ASP A 2 -18.17 -14.21 1.16
CA ASP A 2 -18.71 -13.84 -0.15
C ASP A 2 -17.70 -13.08 -0.98
N THR A 3 -17.70 -13.34 -2.28
CA THR A 3 -16.82 -12.69 -3.26
C THR A 3 -16.96 -11.17 -3.22
N ILE A 4 -18.17 -10.68 -2.95
CA ILE A 4 -18.48 -9.26 -2.77
C ILE A 4 -17.70 -8.67 -1.60
N ILE A 5 -17.68 -9.36 -0.45
CA ILE A 5 -16.95 -8.89 0.75
C ILE A 5 -15.46 -8.82 0.46
N ILE A 6 -14.90 -9.84 -0.19
CA ILE A 6 -13.48 -9.86 -0.58
C ILE A 6 -13.18 -8.67 -1.51
N ALA A 7 -14.00 -8.45 -2.54
CA ALA A 7 -13.79 -7.37 -3.50
C ALA A 7 -13.84 -5.99 -2.83
N VAL A 8 -14.80 -5.76 -1.93
CA VAL A 8 -14.94 -4.49 -1.20
C VAL A 8 -13.74 -4.27 -0.27
N THR A 9 -13.37 -5.26 0.54
CA THR A 9 -12.24 -5.16 1.48
C THR A 9 -10.93 -4.91 0.74
N MET A 10 -10.70 -5.60 -0.38
CA MET A 10 -9.50 -5.38 -1.19
C MET A 10 -9.47 -3.99 -1.84
N SER A 11 -10.61 -3.51 -2.35
CA SER A 11 -10.71 -2.18 -2.95
C SER A 11 -10.44 -1.08 -1.93
N LEU A 12 -11.03 -1.18 -0.74
CA LEU A 12 -10.79 -0.24 0.37
C LEU A 12 -9.32 -0.26 0.77
N THR A 13 -8.73 -1.45 0.93
CA THR A 13 -7.31 -1.61 1.27
C THR A 13 -6.41 -0.90 0.26
N ALA A 14 -6.68 -1.07 -1.04
CA ALA A 14 -5.93 -0.43 -2.11
C ALA A 14 -6.08 1.10 -2.12
N ILE A 15 -7.30 1.61 -1.96
CA ILE A 15 -7.56 3.06 -1.95
C ILE A 15 -6.86 3.71 -0.75
N THR A 16 -7.01 3.13 0.45
CA THR A 16 -6.38 3.63 1.67
C THR A 16 -4.87 3.61 1.55
N SER A 17 -4.28 2.53 1.05
CA SER A 17 -2.82 2.43 0.91
C SER A 17 -2.26 3.41 -0.12
N LEU A 18 -2.96 3.65 -1.23
CA LEU A 18 -2.55 4.64 -2.24
C LEU A 18 -2.64 6.08 -1.71
N TYR A 19 -3.74 6.41 -1.03
CA TYR A 19 -3.96 7.74 -0.47
C TYR A 19 -2.91 8.07 0.60
N TRP A 20 -2.78 7.21 1.61
CA TRP A 20 -1.78 7.36 2.66
C TRP A 20 -0.36 7.24 2.11
N GLY A 21 -0.13 6.34 1.15
CA GLY A 21 1.09 6.24 0.37
C GLY A 21 1.55 7.58 -0.19
N SER A 22 0.64 8.34 -0.81
CA SER A 22 0.95 9.66 -1.36
C SER A 22 1.12 10.79 -0.35
N VAL A 23 0.33 10.78 0.74
CA VAL A 23 0.34 11.88 1.70
C VAL A 23 1.48 11.72 2.70
N LEU A 24 1.55 10.57 3.36
CA LEU A 24 2.49 10.34 4.45
C LEU A 24 3.93 10.23 3.95
N SER A 25 4.16 9.77 2.72
CA SER A 25 5.54 9.68 2.21
C SER A 25 6.23 11.03 2.04
N ILE A 26 5.46 12.11 1.93
CA ILE A 26 5.97 13.49 1.87
C ILE A 26 6.01 14.10 3.28
N ARG A 27 4.95 13.89 4.07
CA ARG A 27 4.80 14.51 5.39
C ARG A 27 5.68 13.90 6.48
N LEU A 28 5.93 12.59 6.45
CA LEU A 28 6.75 11.92 7.48
C LEU A 28 8.19 12.47 7.53
N PRO A 29 8.90 12.64 6.39
CA PRO A 29 10.21 13.30 6.37
C PRO A 29 10.22 14.75 6.89
N GLU A 30 9.11 15.48 6.73
CA GLU A 30 8.98 16.87 7.24
C GLU A 30 8.92 16.91 8.78
N ILE A 31 8.40 15.86 9.42
CA ILE A 31 8.25 15.78 10.88
C ILE A 31 9.60 15.50 11.56
N ASP A 32 10.35 14.51 11.06
CA ASP A 32 11.64 14.13 11.63
C ASP A 32 12.53 13.47 10.56
N LYS A 33 13.83 13.81 10.56
CA LYS A 33 14.85 13.26 9.65
C LYS A 33 14.95 11.73 9.71
N ARG A 34 14.57 11.10 10.83
CA ARG A 34 14.54 9.64 10.97
C ARG A 34 13.56 8.96 10.00
N TRP A 35 12.55 9.70 9.53
CA TRP A 35 11.58 9.22 8.55
C TRP A 35 12.00 9.50 7.10
N ASP A 36 13.10 10.24 6.88
CA ASP A 36 13.69 10.42 5.55
C ASP A 36 14.52 9.20 5.11
N ARG A 37 13.91 8.02 5.21
CA ARG A 37 14.48 6.75 4.77
C ARG A 37 13.40 5.82 4.27
N LYS A 38 13.78 4.88 3.42
CA LYS A 38 12.87 3.83 2.97
C LYS A 38 12.41 2.99 4.18
N PRO A 39 11.14 2.54 4.20
CA PRO A 39 10.13 2.74 3.16
C PRO A 39 9.40 4.09 3.24
N PHE A 40 9.56 4.86 4.32
CA PHE A 40 8.71 6.03 4.63
C PHE A 40 8.84 7.19 3.66
N ASN A 41 10.02 7.50 3.13
CA ASN A 41 10.21 8.57 2.14
C ASN A 41 10.00 8.13 0.67
N CYS A 42 9.65 6.85 0.44
CA CYS A 42 9.49 6.28 -0.89
C CYS A 42 8.02 5.93 -1.13
N ARG A 43 7.30 6.75 -1.89
CA ARG A 43 5.87 6.53 -2.19
C ARG A 43 5.52 5.09 -2.65
N PRO A 44 6.17 4.47 -3.64
CA PRO A 44 5.85 3.10 -4.04
C PRO A 44 6.19 2.08 -2.94
N CYS A 45 7.32 2.25 -2.25
CA CYS A 45 7.72 1.36 -1.15
C CYS A 45 6.75 1.44 0.03
N PHE A 46 6.35 2.66 0.40
CA PHE A 46 5.42 2.89 1.49
C PHE A 46 4.03 2.34 1.18
N THR A 47 3.54 2.56 -0.04
CA THR A 47 2.27 1.99 -0.53
C THR A 47 2.28 0.46 -0.46
N PHE A 48 3.39 -0.20 -0.84
CA PHE A 48 3.56 -1.65 -0.71
C PHE A 48 3.38 -2.12 0.73
N HIS A 49 4.15 -1.53 1.67
CA HIS A 49 4.11 -1.95 3.07
C HIS A 49 2.76 -1.63 3.73
N LEU A 50 2.12 -0.51 3.38
CA LEU A 50 0.77 -0.18 3.84
C LEU A 50 -0.26 -1.20 3.35
N THR A 51 -0.22 -1.54 2.06
CA THR A 51 -1.14 -2.54 1.48
C THR A 51 -0.94 -3.88 2.16
N TRP A 52 0.31 -4.34 2.28
CA TRP A 52 0.65 -5.58 2.97
C TRP A 52 0.13 -5.59 4.42
N LEU A 53 0.41 -4.53 5.19
CA LEU A 53 -0.01 -4.42 6.58
C LEU A 53 -1.54 -4.49 6.71
N LEU A 54 -2.26 -3.70 5.90
CA LEU A 54 -3.72 -3.69 5.90
C LEU A 54 -4.31 -5.03 5.46
N SER A 55 -3.72 -5.71 4.48
CA SER A 55 -4.11 -7.05 4.08
C SER A 55 -3.88 -8.10 5.17
N VAL A 56 -2.79 -8.00 5.94
CA VAL A 56 -2.56 -8.87 7.11
C VAL A 56 -3.60 -8.60 8.19
N LEU A 57 -3.90 -7.33 8.49
CA LEU A 57 -4.89 -6.95 9.49
C LEU A 57 -6.29 -7.44 9.12
N THR A 58 -6.68 -7.26 7.86
CA THR A 58 -7.99 -7.74 7.36
C THR A 58 -8.04 -9.26 7.29
N ALA A 59 -6.98 -9.94 6.84
CA ALA A 59 -6.92 -11.40 6.87
C ALA A 59 -7.03 -11.98 8.28
N ALA A 60 -6.41 -11.33 9.27
CA ALA A 60 -6.54 -11.71 10.68
C ALA A 60 -7.96 -11.48 11.21
N ALA A 61 -8.57 -10.34 10.89
CA ALA A 61 -9.93 -10.00 11.32
C ALA A 61 -11.01 -10.95 10.75
N TYR A 62 -10.83 -11.43 9.53
CA TYR A 62 -11.75 -12.36 8.86
C TYR A 62 -11.30 -13.83 8.92
N GLU A 63 -10.20 -14.13 9.62
CA GLU A 63 -9.57 -15.47 9.69
C GLU A 63 -9.42 -16.15 8.31
N SER A 64 -8.98 -15.38 7.30
CA SER A 64 -9.02 -15.80 5.90
C SER A 64 -7.66 -15.72 5.21
N LEU A 65 -7.13 -16.90 4.88
CA LEU A 65 -5.90 -17.03 4.11
C LEU A 65 -6.04 -16.47 2.68
N THR A 66 -7.25 -16.53 2.10
CA THR A 66 -7.51 -16.02 0.75
C THR A 66 -7.31 -14.51 0.67
N ILE A 67 -7.76 -13.75 1.68
CA ILE A 67 -7.52 -12.30 1.75
C ILE A 67 -6.02 -12.03 1.84
N LEU A 68 -5.29 -12.81 2.63
CA LEU A 68 -3.84 -12.63 2.77
C LEU A 68 -3.14 -12.82 1.42
N LEU A 69 -3.39 -13.93 0.72
CA LEU A 69 -2.74 -14.22 -0.57
C LEU A 69 -3.07 -13.18 -1.64
N ILE A 70 -4.34 -12.79 -1.77
CA ILE A 70 -4.77 -11.75 -2.71
C ILE A 70 -4.14 -10.41 -2.32
N GLY A 71 -4.05 -10.10 -1.04
CA GLY A 71 -3.42 -8.89 -0.51
C GLY A 71 -1.93 -8.79 -0.82
N VAL A 72 -1.19 -9.90 -0.71
CA VAL A 72 0.21 -9.96 -1.13
C VAL A 72 0.34 -9.65 -2.61
N ALA A 73 -0.43 -10.31 -3.47
CA ALA A 73 -0.41 -10.06 -4.90
C ALA A 73 -0.75 -8.59 -5.22
N MET A 74 -1.76 -8.05 -4.54
CA MET A 74 -2.19 -6.67 -4.70
C MET A 74 -1.12 -5.66 -4.27
N ALA A 75 -0.38 -5.93 -3.19
CA ALA A 75 0.73 -5.08 -2.76
C ALA A 75 1.80 -4.97 -3.85
N PHE A 76 2.17 -6.08 -4.49
CA PHE A 76 3.11 -6.07 -5.62
C PHE A 76 2.56 -5.33 -6.84
N ILE A 77 1.29 -5.54 -7.19
CA ILE A 77 0.64 -4.84 -8.30
C ILE A 77 0.66 -3.32 -8.07
N LEU A 78 0.22 -2.86 -6.89
CA LEU A 78 0.22 -1.44 -6.55
C LEU A 78 1.64 -0.86 -6.51
N PHE A 79 2.61 -1.60 -5.98
CA PHE A 79 4.02 -1.19 -6.03
C PHE A 79 4.49 -0.92 -7.45
N LEU A 80 4.23 -1.85 -8.39
CA LEU A 80 4.65 -1.72 -9.77
C LEU A 80 3.94 -0.56 -10.48
N ILE A 81 2.63 -0.40 -10.25
CA ILE A 81 1.84 0.71 -10.81
C ILE A 81 2.40 2.06 -10.33
N VAL A 82 2.55 2.23 -9.01
CA VAL A 82 3.04 3.50 -8.44
C VAL A 82 4.48 3.75 -8.87
N LYS A 83 5.34 2.73 -8.89
CA LYS A 83 6.72 2.84 -9.37
C LYS A 83 6.77 3.30 -10.83
N PHE A 84 5.90 2.76 -11.69
CA PHE A 84 5.83 3.15 -13.09
C PHE A 84 5.34 4.59 -13.27
N ILE A 85 4.31 5.00 -12.52
CA ILE A 85 3.76 6.37 -12.55
C ILE A 85 4.80 7.39 -12.06
N ASP A 86 5.46 7.12 -10.93
CA ASP A 86 6.41 8.06 -10.35
C ASP A 86 7.72 8.10 -11.15
N ASN A 87 8.18 7.00 -11.74
CA ASN A 87 9.35 7.01 -12.63
C ASN A 87 9.13 7.88 -13.87
N LYS A 88 7.90 7.93 -14.42
CA LYS A 88 7.58 8.81 -15.56
C LYS A 88 7.64 10.31 -15.23
N LYS A 89 7.60 10.68 -13.95
CA LYS A 89 7.72 12.08 -13.51
C LYS A 89 9.17 12.56 -13.44
N ILE A 90 10.15 11.65 -13.55
CA ILE A 90 11.57 11.97 -13.58
C ILE A 90 12.00 12.22 -15.04
N THR A 91 11.45 13.26 -15.66
CA THR A 91 12.02 13.86 -16.86
C THR A 91 12.63 15.19 -16.44
N LYS A 92 13.96 15.25 -16.36
CA LYS A 92 14.70 16.51 -16.30
C LYS A 92 14.72 17.15 -17.67
#